data_AF-A0A0V0HA49-F1
#
_entry.id   AF-A0A0V0HA49-F1
#
_cell.length_a   1.000
_cell.length_b   1.000
_cell.length_c   1.000
_cell.angle_alpha   90.00
_cell.angle_beta   90.00
_cell.angle_gamma   90.00
#
_symmetry.space_group_name_H-M   'P 1'
#
loop_
_entity.id
_entity.type
_entity.pdbx_description
1 polymer ?
#
loop_
_entity_poly.entity_id
_entity_poly.type
_entity_poly.pdbx_seq_one_letter_code
_entity_poly.pdbx_strand_id
1 'polypeptide(L)'
;MGVYIEASSGYGQTEDSIHCHHGIVSAEIGQLSTIPPKQRTLEAIEVYKRNKKHVPQEAFRGGFILEKIATPLSTGHISLKSTEIDDSPSVTFNYFSHPRDLKRCVDGIRIMEKIVKSKHFTTYAQCDKDTLDKLLNMSVQANINLIPKHTNDTESLEQFCKDTVITIWHYHGGCQVGKVVTPDYRVMNVN
;
A
#
# COMPACT_ATOMS: atom_id res chain seq x y z
N MET A 1 -16.51 11.74 6.09
CA MET A 1 -15.67 10.53 5.92
C MET A 1 -15.85 10.02 4.50
N GLY A 2 -14.78 9.50 3.89
CA GLY A 2 -14.77 9.03 2.50
C GLY A 2 -13.60 8.07 2.29
N VAL A 3 -13.64 6.96 3.01
CA VAL A 3 -12.62 5.91 3.03
C VAL A 3 -13.32 4.56 2.97
N TYR A 4 -12.70 3.57 2.34
CA TYR A 4 -13.14 2.18 2.30
C TYR A 4 -12.15 1.34 3.10
N ILE A 5 -12.67 0.34 3.83
CA ILE A 5 -11.85 -0.63 4.56
C ILE A 5 -11.96 -1.94 3.80
N GLU A 6 -10.82 -2.43 3.34
CA GLU A 6 -10.69 -3.71 2.63
C GLU A 6 -9.90 -4.67 3.51
N ALA A 7 -10.26 -5.94 3.51
CA ALA A 7 -9.51 -6.97 4.23
C ALA A 7 -9.21 -8.12 3.29
N SER A 8 -8.00 -8.65 3.37
CA SER A 8 -7.58 -9.82 2.61
C SER A 8 -6.78 -10.74 3.52
N SER A 9 -6.92 -12.05 3.32
CA SER A 9 -6.12 -13.05 4.02
C SER A 9 -5.48 -13.98 3.00
N GLY A 10 -4.20 -14.30 3.18
CA GLY A 10 -3.47 -15.24 2.32
C GLY A 10 -3.83 -16.71 2.54
N TYR A 11 -4.96 -17.01 3.18
CA TYR A 11 -5.37 -18.38 3.46
C TYR A 11 -5.91 -19.04 2.19
N GLY A 12 -5.22 -20.08 1.71
CA GLY A 12 -5.83 -21.10 0.89
C GLY A 12 -6.66 -22.05 1.76
N GLN A 13 -7.74 -22.60 1.22
CA GLN A 13 -8.71 -23.40 1.97
C GLN A 13 -8.19 -24.78 2.43
N THR A 14 -6.95 -25.15 2.11
CA THR A 14 -6.35 -26.46 2.41
C THR A 14 -4.95 -26.32 3.01
N GLU A 15 -4.54 -27.28 3.84
CA GLU A 15 -3.19 -27.32 4.46
C GLU A 15 -2.06 -27.31 3.42
N ASP A 16 -2.31 -27.90 2.24
CA ASP A 16 -1.38 -27.95 1.11
C ASP A 16 -1.28 -26.63 0.34
N SER A 17 -2.23 -25.71 0.56
CA SER A 17 -2.25 -24.41 -0.12
C SER A 17 -1.39 -23.35 0.58
N ILE A 18 -0.64 -23.73 1.63
CA ILE A 18 0.40 -22.88 2.24
C ILE A 18 1.64 -22.92 1.34
N HIS A 19 1.50 -22.40 0.12
CA HIS A 19 2.64 -22.01 -0.68
C HIS A 19 2.97 -20.57 -0.27
N CYS A 20 4.23 -20.30 0.05
CA CYS A 20 4.74 -19.03 0.58
C CYS A 20 4.49 -17.77 -0.31
N HIS A 21 3.75 -17.90 -1.40
CA HIS A 21 3.37 -16.83 -2.31
C HIS A 21 2.08 -16.13 -1.84
N HIS A 22 2.17 -15.29 -0.81
CA HIS A 22 1.04 -14.59 -0.19
C HIS A 22 0.54 -13.37 -1.01
N GLY A 23 0.59 -13.45 -2.35
CA GLY A 23 0.16 -12.38 -3.26
C GLY A 23 1.05 -11.12 -3.23
N ILE A 24 0.58 -10.08 -3.93
CA ILE A 24 1.33 -8.83 -4.18
C ILE A 24 1.55 -7.96 -2.92
N VAL A 25 0.79 -8.23 -1.85
CA VAL A 25 0.91 -7.57 -0.53
C VAL A 25 1.82 -8.34 0.43
N SER A 26 2.34 -9.50 0.01
CA SER A 26 3.24 -10.32 0.81
C SER A 26 4.56 -9.61 1.07
N ALA A 27 4.94 -9.52 2.34
CA ALA A 27 6.28 -9.11 2.78
C ALA A 27 7.40 -9.96 2.13
N GLU A 28 7.09 -11.14 1.58
CA GLU A 28 8.06 -11.95 0.86
C GLU A 28 8.50 -11.29 -0.46
N ILE A 29 7.63 -10.72 -1.29
CA ILE A 29 8.06 -10.28 -2.63
C ILE A 29 8.46 -8.80 -2.63
N GLY A 30 7.98 -8.06 -1.63
CA GLY A 30 7.94 -6.62 -1.68
C GLY A 30 9.26 -5.86 -1.64
N GLN A 31 10.13 -6.19 -0.70
CA GLN A 31 11.36 -5.40 -0.51
C GLN A 31 12.34 -5.49 -1.68
N LEU A 32 12.35 -6.61 -2.43
CA LEU A 32 13.14 -6.71 -3.66
C LEU A 32 12.38 -6.15 -4.88
N SER A 33 11.04 -6.09 -4.82
CA SER A 33 10.21 -5.50 -5.88
C SER A 33 10.35 -3.99 -6.00
N THR A 34 10.84 -3.30 -4.97
CA THR A 34 11.20 -1.88 -5.04
C THR A 34 12.42 -1.62 -5.91
N ILE A 35 13.24 -2.65 -6.18
CA ILE A 35 14.37 -2.60 -7.10
C ILE A 35 13.93 -3.19 -8.45
N PRO A 36 14.06 -2.45 -9.57
CA PRO A 36 13.76 -2.97 -10.91
C PRO A 36 14.53 -4.28 -11.19
N PRO A 37 13.94 -5.27 -11.87
CA PRO A 37 14.59 -6.56 -12.10
C PRO A 37 16.02 -6.47 -12.66
N LYS A 38 16.25 -5.54 -13.60
CA LYS A 38 17.56 -5.30 -14.23
C LYS A 38 18.59 -4.65 -13.29
N GLN A 39 18.18 -4.10 -12.16
CA GLN A 39 19.02 -3.37 -11.20
C GLN A 39 19.25 -4.15 -9.89
N ARG A 40 18.71 -5.36 -9.77
CA ARG A 40 18.89 -6.20 -8.57
C ARG A 40 20.29 -6.77 -8.53
N THR A 41 21.14 -6.23 -7.66
CA THR A 41 22.50 -6.74 -7.43
C THR A 41 22.48 -8.00 -6.54
N LEU A 42 23.52 -8.82 -6.62
CA LEU A 42 23.71 -9.97 -5.70
C LEU A 42 23.68 -9.52 -4.24
N GLU A 43 24.30 -8.38 -3.94
CA GLU A 43 24.28 -7.80 -2.59
C GLU A 43 22.86 -7.46 -2.14
N ALA A 44 22.06 -6.79 -2.98
CA ALA A 44 20.67 -6.47 -2.66
C ALA A 44 19.83 -7.75 -2.43
N ILE A 45 20.08 -8.80 -3.21
CA ILE A 45 19.44 -10.11 -3.05
C ILE A 45 19.83 -10.75 -1.71
N GLU A 46 21.12 -10.72 -1.34
CA GLU A 46 21.59 -11.30 -0.07
C GLU A 46 21.12 -10.51 1.16
N VAL A 47 21.07 -9.17 1.07
CA VAL A 47 20.46 -8.32 2.09
C VAL A 47 18.98 -8.66 2.25
N TYR A 48 18.25 -8.79 1.15
CA TYR A 48 16.85 -9.20 1.16
C TYR A 48 16.67 -10.59 1.81
N LYS A 49 17.49 -11.59 1.45
CA LYS A 49 17.44 -12.93 2.07
C LYS A 49 17.68 -12.87 3.58
N ARG A 50 18.61 -12.02 4.04
CA ARG A 50 18.87 -11.79 5.46
C ARG A 50 17.68 -11.14 6.15
N ASN A 51 17.13 -10.07 5.57
CA ASN A 51 16.00 -9.34 6.14
C ASN A 51 14.72 -10.19 6.18
N LYS A 52 14.50 -11.06 5.18
CA LYS A 52 13.39 -12.01 5.15
C LYS A 52 13.35 -12.89 6.41
N LYS A 53 14.51 -13.31 6.93
CA LYS A 53 14.60 -14.11 8.17
C LYS A 53 14.17 -13.36 9.42
N HIS A 54 14.12 -12.02 9.38
CA HIS A 54 13.76 -11.15 10.50
C HIS A 54 12.31 -10.67 10.45
N VAL A 55 11.56 -10.99 9.39
CA VAL A 55 10.13 -10.68 9.33
C VAL A 55 9.38 -11.66 10.24
N PRO A 56 8.55 -11.19 11.19
CA PRO A 56 7.82 -12.05 12.11
C PRO A 56 6.94 -13.06 11.36
N GLN A 57 6.89 -14.31 11.83
CA GLN A 57 6.07 -15.36 11.22
C GLN A 57 4.59 -14.96 11.11
N GLU A 58 4.13 -14.15 12.06
CA GLU A 58 2.78 -13.59 12.14
C GLU A 58 2.43 -12.71 10.92
N ALA A 59 3.41 -12.05 10.30
CA ALA A 59 3.20 -11.30 9.05
C ALA A 59 2.93 -12.24 7.85
N PHE A 60 3.26 -13.52 7.97
CA PHE A 60 2.98 -14.58 6.98
C PHE A 60 1.80 -15.47 7.37
N ARG A 61 1.33 -15.40 8.62
CA ARG A 61 0.18 -16.18 9.13
C ARG A 61 -1.08 -15.33 9.30
N GLY A 62 -1.04 -14.07 8.88
CA GLY A 62 -2.11 -13.09 9.05
C GLY A 62 -2.73 -12.60 7.75
N GLY A 63 -3.90 -11.99 7.86
CA GLY A 63 -4.47 -11.14 6.82
C GLY A 63 -4.08 -9.67 6.99
N PHE A 64 -4.30 -8.87 5.96
CA PHE A 64 -4.11 -7.43 5.97
C PHE A 64 -5.47 -6.74 5.99
N ILE A 65 -5.55 -5.64 6.74
CA ILE A 65 -6.64 -4.66 6.66
C ILE A 65 -6.06 -3.41 6.01
N LEU A 66 -6.66 -2.96 4.92
CA LEU A 66 -6.21 -1.86 4.08
C LEU A 66 -7.25 -0.75 4.10
N GLU A 67 -6.77 0.49 4.04
CA GLU A 67 -7.61 1.66 3.92
C GLU A 67 -7.44 2.23 2.51
N LYS A 68 -8.54 2.44 1.81
CA LYS A 68 -8.55 3.16 0.55
C LYS A 68 -9.27 4.49 0.72
N ILE A 69 -8.58 5.60 0.46
CA ILE A 69 -9.23 6.91 0.32
C ILE A 69 -10.15 6.88 -0.91
N ALA A 70 -11.43 7.16 -0.71
CA ALA A 70 -12.46 6.96 -1.74
C ALA A 70 -12.32 7.93 -2.92
N THR A 71 -12.07 9.21 -2.63
CA THR A 71 -11.98 10.30 -3.61
C THR A 71 -10.77 11.17 -3.31
N PRO A 72 -9.55 10.69 -3.61
CA PRO A 72 -8.35 11.47 -3.36
C PRO A 72 -8.41 12.79 -4.11
N LEU A 73 -8.00 13.87 -3.44
CA LEU A 73 -7.90 15.21 -4.03
C LEU A 73 -6.50 15.48 -4.58
N SER A 74 -5.51 14.77 -4.04
CA SER A 74 -4.14 14.74 -4.53
C SER A 74 -4.12 14.17 -5.94
N THR A 75 -3.46 14.88 -6.85
CA THR A 75 -3.24 14.44 -8.23
C THR A 75 -1.78 14.58 -8.59
N GLY A 76 -1.32 13.79 -9.55
CA GLY A 76 -0.01 14.02 -10.15
C GLY A 76 -0.07 13.97 -11.67
N HIS A 77 0.96 13.43 -12.28
CA HIS A 77 1.18 13.52 -13.72
C HIS A 77 1.86 12.28 -14.26
N ILE A 78 1.72 12.10 -15.58
CA ILE A 78 2.40 11.09 -16.37
C ILE A 78 3.20 11.80 -17.45
N SER A 79 4.43 11.36 -17.69
CA SER A 79 5.30 11.87 -18.76
C SER A 79 6.07 10.75 -19.43
N LEU A 80 6.27 10.86 -20.74
CA LEU A 80 7.10 9.93 -21.49
C LEU A 80 8.57 10.15 -21.10
N LYS A 81 9.31 9.05 -20.94
CA LYS A 81 10.78 9.10 -20.71
C LYS A 81 11.57 9.05 -22.02
N SER A 82 10.98 8.46 -23.04
CA SER A 82 11.52 8.31 -24.38
C SER A 82 10.35 8.27 -25.38
N THR A 83 10.67 8.23 -26.67
CA THR A 83 9.70 7.99 -27.75
C THR A 83 9.50 6.50 -28.03
N GLU A 84 10.23 5.61 -27.34
CA GLU A 84 10.12 4.17 -27.51
C GLU A 84 8.85 3.67 -26.82
N ILE A 85 7.98 2.98 -27.57
CA ILE A 85 6.67 2.55 -27.07
C ILE A 85 6.75 1.50 -25.96
N ASP A 86 7.84 0.73 -25.93
CA ASP A 86 8.08 -0.32 -24.93
C ASP A 86 8.60 0.23 -23.59
N ASP A 87 8.98 1.50 -23.54
CA ASP A 87 9.49 2.13 -22.32
C ASP A 87 8.35 2.58 -21.41
N SER A 88 8.37 2.12 -20.15
CA SER A 88 7.39 2.57 -19.15
C SER A 88 7.49 4.08 -18.90
N PRO A 89 6.36 4.81 -18.92
CA PRO A 89 6.36 6.24 -18.65
C PRO A 89 6.75 6.53 -17.19
N SER A 90 7.11 7.78 -16.93
CA SER A 90 7.25 8.29 -15.57
C SER A 90 5.87 8.64 -15.03
N VAL A 91 5.56 8.19 -13.81
CA VAL A 91 4.28 8.46 -13.15
C VAL A 91 4.55 8.97 -11.75
N THR A 92 3.94 10.10 -11.42
CA THR A 92 3.94 10.68 -10.07
C THR A 92 2.50 10.84 -9.63
N PHE A 93 2.13 10.34 -8.44
CA PHE A 93 0.77 10.49 -7.90
C PHE A 93 0.62 11.62 -6.89
N ASN A 94 1.73 12.06 -6.27
CA ASN A 94 1.73 13.07 -5.20
C ASN A 94 0.81 12.72 -4.02
N TYR A 95 0.87 11.48 -3.53
CA TYR A 95 0.07 11.03 -2.38
C TYR A 95 0.17 12.04 -1.22
N PHE A 96 -0.99 12.42 -0.68
CA PHE A 96 -1.15 13.39 0.42
C PHE A 96 -0.69 14.83 0.14
N SER A 97 -0.41 15.21 -1.12
CA SER A 97 -0.17 16.62 -1.47
C SER A 97 -1.34 17.53 -1.10
N HIS A 98 -2.57 17.03 -1.16
CA HIS A 98 -3.72 17.72 -0.60
C HIS A 98 -3.95 17.28 0.87
N PRO A 99 -3.94 18.20 1.86
CA PRO A 99 -3.94 17.85 3.28
C PRO A 99 -5.19 17.09 3.74
N ARG A 100 -6.32 17.26 3.04
CA ARG A 100 -7.55 16.51 3.31
C ARG A 100 -7.39 14.99 3.08
N ASP A 101 -6.50 14.56 2.20
CA ASP A 101 -6.26 13.13 1.99
C ASP A 101 -5.51 12.52 3.16
N LEU A 102 -4.49 13.21 3.70
CA LEU A 102 -3.81 12.78 4.92
C LEU A 102 -4.77 12.68 6.09
N LYS A 103 -5.62 13.71 6.27
CA LYS A 103 -6.66 13.69 7.31
C LYS A 103 -7.60 12.49 7.17
N ARG A 104 -8.00 12.14 5.95
CA ARG A 104 -8.86 10.98 5.69
C ARG A 104 -8.17 9.67 6.04
N CYS A 105 -6.88 9.53 5.73
CA CYS A 105 -6.08 8.39 6.17
C CYS A 105 -6.08 8.27 7.70
N VAL A 106 -5.78 9.36 8.41
CA VAL A 106 -5.81 9.35 9.89
C VAL A 106 -7.17 8.93 10.44
N ASP A 107 -8.26 9.46 9.86
CA ASP A 107 -9.61 9.09 10.26
C ASP A 107 -9.92 7.61 9.97
N GLY A 108 -9.43 7.06 8.85
CA GLY A 108 -9.59 5.65 8.49
C GLY A 108 -8.81 4.70 9.41
N ILE A 109 -7.55 5.02 9.71
CA ILE A 109 -6.75 4.27 10.69
C ILE A 109 -7.43 4.27 12.06
N ARG A 110 -7.95 5.41 12.55
CA ARG A 110 -8.72 5.45 13.81
C ARG A 110 -9.94 4.54 13.82
N ILE A 111 -10.56 4.29 12.67
CA ILE A 111 -11.67 3.33 12.56
C ILE A 111 -11.13 1.90 12.65
N MET A 112 -10.01 1.60 11.98
CA MET A 112 -9.35 0.30 12.11
C MET A 112 -8.93 0.02 13.54
N GLU A 113 -8.38 1.00 14.27
CA GLU A 113 -8.05 0.86 15.69
C GLU A 113 -9.28 0.45 16.51
N LYS A 114 -10.44 1.05 16.25
CA LYS A 114 -11.70 0.68 16.91
C LYS A 114 -12.16 -0.73 16.55
N ILE A 115 -11.98 -1.15 15.30
CA ILE A 115 -12.32 -2.50 14.83
C ILE A 115 -11.43 -3.53 15.55
N VAL A 116 -10.11 -3.33 15.53
CA VAL A 116 -9.13 -4.23 16.14
C VAL A 116 -9.30 -4.32 17.65
N LYS A 117 -9.64 -3.20 18.31
CA LYS A 117 -9.93 -3.15 19.76
C LYS A 117 -11.32 -3.68 20.15
N SER A 118 -12.17 -4.02 19.18
CA SER A 118 -13.52 -4.51 19.47
C SER A 118 -13.48 -5.88 20.16
N LYS A 119 -14.49 -6.18 20.99
CA LYS A 119 -14.60 -7.47 21.69
C LYS A 119 -14.63 -8.65 20.71
N HIS A 120 -15.34 -8.52 19.60
CA HIS A 120 -15.43 -9.57 18.59
C HIS A 120 -14.07 -9.86 17.97
N PHE A 121 -13.33 -8.82 17.59
CA PHE A 121 -12.02 -9.00 16.96
C PHE A 121 -10.98 -9.56 17.94
N THR A 122 -10.87 -8.99 19.14
CA THR A 122 -9.93 -9.49 20.18
C THR A 122 -10.22 -10.93 20.60
N THR A 123 -11.50 -11.32 20.70
CA THR A 123 -11.90 -12.71 20.99
C THR A 123 -11.53 -13.66 19.85
N TYR A 124 -11.78 -13.26 18.60
CA TYR A 124 -11.51 -14.09 17.42
C TYR A 124 -10.01 -14.22 17.13
N ALA A 125 -9.29 -13.10 17.09
CA ALA A 125 -7.87 -13.04 16.77
C ALA A 125 -6.98 -13.48 17.93
N GLN A 126 -7.55 -13.68 19.13
CA GLN A 126 -6.83 -14.01 20.35
C GLN A 126 -5.70 -13.01 20.63
N CYS A 127 -5.97 -11.73 20.40
CA CYS A 127 -5.04 -10.63 20.60
C CYS A 127 -5.43 -9.80 21.82
N ASP A 128 -4.43 -9.32 22.57
CA ASP A 128 -4.63 -8.39 23.68
C ASP A 128 -4.70 -6.92 23.19
N LYS A 129 -4.91 -5.99 24.13
CA LYS A 129 -5.01 -4.55 23.79
C LYS A 129 -3.67 -3.95 23.36
N ASP A 130 -2.56 -4.47 23.85
CA ASP A 130 -1.19 -4.02 23.53
C ASP A 130 -0.76 -4.45 22.12
N THR A 131 -1.57 -5.31 21.49
CA THR A 131 -1.36 -5.78 20.11
C THR A 131 -1.46 -4.66 19.07
N LEU A 132 -2.18 -3.55 19.31
CA LEU A 132 -2.33 -2.52 18.29
C LEU A 132 -1.00 -1.84 17.91
N ASP A 133 -0.23 -1.39 18.89
CA ASP A 133 1.05 -0.70 18.62
C ASP A 133 2.04 -1.65 17.94
N LYS A 134 2.01 -2.93 18.35
CA LYS A 134 2.76 -3.99 17.68
C LYS A 134 2.33 -4.15 16.22
N LEU A 135 1.02 -4.17 15.93
CA LEU A 135 0.48 -4.27 14.57
C LEU A 135 0.83 -3.05 13.71
N LEU A 136 0.76 -1.84 14.26
CA LEU A 136 1.15 -0.62 13.56
C LEU A 136 2.65 -0.63 13.22
N ASN A 137 3.51 -0.97 14.19
CA ASN A 137 4.95 -1.08 13.94
C ASN A 137 5.26 -2.18 12.91
N MET A 138 4.62 -3.35 13.03
CA MET A 138 4.73 -4.42 12.02
C MET A 138 4.27 -3.95 10.64
N SER A 139 3.21 -3.14 10.56
CA SER A 139 2.72 -2.59 9.30
C SER A 139 3.72 -1.65 8.66
N VAL A 140 4.39 -0.78 9.44
CA VAL A 140 5.49 0.07 8.95
C VAL A 140 6.61 -0.78 8.38
N GLN A 141 7.06 -1.82 9.11
CA GLN A 141 8.14 -2.69 8.65
C GLN A 141 7.76 -3.51 7.42
N ALA A 142 6.55 -4.05 7.39
CA ALA A 142 6.06 -4.91 6.32
C ALA A 142 5.64 -4.14 5.07
N ASN A 143 5.37 -2.83 5.17
CA ASN A 143 4.94 -2.03 4.02
C ASN A 143 6.01 -1.99 2.91
N ILE A 144 5.55 -1.96 1.66
CA ILE A 144 6.40 -2.07 0.48
C ILE A 144 6.24 -0.78 -0.33
N ASN A 145 7.07 0.20 -0.03
CA ASN A 145 7.16 1.44 -0.77
C ASN A 145 8.61 1.94 -0.80
N LEU A 146 8.82 3.06 -1.51
CA LEU A 146 10.14 3.71 -1.64
C LEU A 146 10.34 4.82 -0.60
N ILE A 147 9.49 4.91 0.42
CA ILE A 147 9.52 5.98 1.41
C ILE A 147 10.45 5.55 2.55
N PRO A 148 11.43 6.40 2.95
CA PRO A 148 12.22 6.15 4.14
C PRO A 148 11.30 6.01 5.36
N LYS A 149 11.45 4.92 6.10
CA LYS A 149 10.56 4.57 7.21
C LYS A 149 11.04 5.19 8.51
N HIS A 150 10.15 5.83 9.25
CA HIS A 150 10.41 6.41 10.57
C HIS A 150 9.84 5.47 11.64
N THR A 151 10.56 4.38 11.91
CA THR A 151 10.12 3.28 12.77
C THR A 151 9.98 3.67 14.24
N ASN A 152 10.54 4.83 14.62
CA ASN A 152 10.50 5.38 15.96
C ASN A 152 9.39 6.44 16.15
N ASP A 153 8.65 6.80 15.09
CA ASP A 153 7.63 7.87 15.10
C ASP A 153 6.21 7.33 14.86
N THR A 154 5.96 6.10 15.31
CA THR A 154 4.64 5.45 15.18
C THR A 154 3.58 6.04 16.11
N GLU A 155 3.96 6.94 17.03
CA GLU A 155 3.03 7.68 17.89
C GLU A 155 2.14 8.65 17.08
N SER A 156 2.61 9.12 15.90
CA SER A 156 1.83 9.98 15.02
C SER A 156 1.13 9.19 13.91
N LEU A 157 -0.20 9.11 13.96
CA LEU A 157 -1.00 8.51 12.88
C LEU A 157 -0.78 9.21 11.52
N GLU A 158 -0.43 10.50 11.52
CA GLU A 158 -0.08 11.20 10.29
C GLU A 158 1.23 10.68 9.69
N GLN A 159 2.23 10.43 10.53
CA GLN A 159 3.50 9.88 10.07
C GLN A 159 3.33 8.42 9.65
N PHE A 160 2.57 7.63 10.41
CA PHE A 160 2.19 6.28 10.02
C PHE A 160 1.56 6.24 8.62
N CYS A 161 0.59 7.12 8.34
CA CYS A 161 -0.02 7.25 7.02
C CYS A 161 1.01 7.56 5.93
N LYS A 162 1.92 8.52 6.16
CA LYS A 162 2.96 8.90 5.19
C LYS A 162 3.96 7.76 4.95
N ASP A 163 4.37 7.05 5.99
CA ASP A 163 5.37 5.99 5.91
C ASP A 163 4.81 4.72 5.28
N THR A 164 3.49 4.48 5.40
CA THR A 164 2.84 3.23 4.96
C THR A 164 1.97 3.39 3.72
N VAL A 165 1.87 4.58 3.14
CA VAL A 165 1.09 4.75 1.92
C VAL A 165 1.63 3.89 0.78
N ILE A 166 0.72 3.18 0.14
CA ILE A 166 0.98 2.32 -1.02
C ILE A 166 -0.19 2.44 -1.99
N THR A 167 0.03 2.09 -3.25
CA THR A 167 -1.06 1.97 -4.21
C THR A 167 -1.92 0.73 -3.90
N ILE A 168 -3.22 0.85 -4.14
CA ILE A 168 -4.13 -0.30 -4.26
C ILE A 168 -4.48 -0.58 -5.72
N TRP A 169 -3.60 -0.16 -6.64
CA TRP A 169 -3.70 -0.33 -8.10
C TRP A 169 -4.94 0.28 -8.77
N HIS A 170 -5.76 1.04 -8.03
CA HIS A 170 -6.95 1.75 -8.53
C HIS A 170 -6.65 3.16 -9.06
N TYR A 171 -5.50 3.36 -9.69
CA TYR A 171 -5.16 4.64 -10.32
C TYR A 171 -5.99 4.87 -11.58
N HIS A 172 -6.32 6.13 -11.86
CA HIS A 172 -7.15 6.53 -13.00
C HIS A 172 -6.87 8.00 -13.36
N GLY A 173 -7.37 8.43 -14.52
CA GLY A 173 -7.18 9.79 -15.04
C GLY A 173 -6.18 9.84 -16.19
N GLY A 174 -5.60 11.02 -16.43
CA GLY A 174 -4.68 11.28 -17.55
C GLY A 174 -5.36 11.72 -18.84
N CYS A 175 -6.61 11.28 -19.07
CA CYS A 175 -7.41 11.65 -20.24
C CYS A 175 -8.85 11.94 -19.84
N GLN A 176 -9.09 13.01 -19.07
CA GLN A 176 -10.41 13.28 -18.51
C GLN A 176 -11.38 13.89 -19.54
N VAL A 177 -12.66 13.53 -19.40
CA VAL A 177 -13.78 14.21 -20.09
C VAL A 177 -13.80 15.69 -19.73
N GLY A 178 -13.99 16.56 -20.73
CA GLY A 178 -13.98 18.02 -20.59
C GLY A 178 -12.58 18.63 -20.44
N LYS A 179 -11.51 17.82 -20.38
CA LYS A 179 -10.11 18.28 -20.36
C LYS A 179 -9.33 17.84 -21.60
N VAL A 180 -9.49 16.58 -22.00
CA VAL A 180 -8.81 15.98 -23.17
C VAL A 180 -9.82 15.44 -24.19
N VAL A 181 -10.92 14.85 -23.71
CA VAL A 181 -11.97 14.29 -24.57
C VAL A 181 -13.32 14.96 -24.34
N THR A 182 -14.19 14.94 -25.36
CA THR A 182 -15.58 15.38 -25.28
C THR A 182 -16.44 14.40 -24.46
N PRO A 183 -17.69 14.75 -24.09
CA PRO A 183 -18.62 13.80 -23.46
C PRO A 183 -18.88 12.53 -24.28
N ASP A 184 -18.70 12.59 -25.61
CA ASP A 184 -18.80 11.44 -26.52
C ASP A 184 -17.47 10.67 -26.65
N TYR A 185 -16.52 10.90 -25.73
CA TYR A 185 -15.20 10.28 -25.66
C TYR A 185 -14.31 10.51 -26.90
N ARG A 186 -14.53 11.58 -27.66
CA ARG A 186 -13.66 11.97 -28.78
C ARG A 186 -12.56 12.90 -28.32
N VAL A 187 -11.33 12.71 -28.82
CA VAL A 187 -10.22 13.63 -28.54
C VAL A 187 -10.56 15.01 -29.08
N MET A 188 -10.42 16.04 -28.24
CA MET A 188 -10.73 17.40 -28.65
C MET A 188 -9.73 17.89 -29.69
N ASN A 189 -10.22 18.66 -30.67
CA ASN A 189 -9.42 19.28 -31.74
C ASN A 189 -8.66 18.28 -32.64
N VAL A 190 -9.08 17.02 -32.67
CA VAL A 190 -8.60 16.00 -33.62
C VAL A 190 -9.80 15.57 -34.48
N ASN A 191 -9.64 15.66 -35.80
CA ASN A 191 -10.67 15.30 -36.77
C ASN A 191 -10.67 13.80 -37.06
#